data_AF-A0A3M2CJ54-F1
#
_entry.id   AF-A0A3M2CJ54-F1
#
_cell.length_a   1.000
_cell.length_b   1.000
_cell.length_c   1.000
_cell.angle_alpha   90.00
_cell.angle_beta   90.00
_cell.angle_gamma   90.00
#
_symmetry.space_group_name_H-M   'P 1'
#
loop_
_entity.id
_entity.type
_entity.pdbx_description
1 polymer ?
#
loop_
_entity_poly.entity_id
_entity_poly.type
_entity_poly.pdbx_seq_one_letter_code
_entity_poly.pdbx_strand_id
1 'polypeptide(L)'
;MKGSPMRLSAGLTCVMGSLAAAAVMFLSPVARAVDADHPPVAVRWWGQAMVTVETWWGLTVAIDPYSTERTGLADPGVSADLVLITHGHADHANAGLVKGTPLVVRGLDDHGRARSLDLVLDRLPNEQAVTLAEADDAGPAGPHPVRVRSIPAWHDDSAGGERGATALFLIEADGVRILHCGDIGQRELSREQLEAIGRVDALLIPVGGVYTVEGADAARLVKQLAPRYVVPIHYAIEGLTIPLEDAGAFFGALPEGYTRRDAVGNTLAVAASAASAEDESATGASAVALRPTPWVPTPTIREGLDRIAQAREALARTVEGLTPEQLDHRPSDGTHTVRWNAEHTAGAEALFVSLVFKDADPALPLLRITPAQSPADYVPANPGWSPAEEAAHLRRVGALTERFAYLLDGVDPAEERYPAFFKSLAGLFDLLSNHYAQHHANVKKKFELPDWPGA
;
A
#
# COMPACT_ATOMS: atom_id res chain seq x y z
N MET A 1 21.86 -78.48 -39.06
CA MET A 1 20.61 -77.86 -39.55
C MET A 1 20.70 -76.37 -39.30
N LYS A 2 20.61 -75.58 -40.40
CA LYS A 2 20.22 -74.15 -40.53
C LYS A 2 20.74 -73.17 -39.45
N GLY A 3 21.54 -72.13 -39.69
CA GLY A 3 21.89 -71.36 -40.89
C GLY A 3 22.00 -69.88 -40.46
N SER A 4 23.18 -69.26 -40.58
CA SER A 4 23.40 -67.79 -40.53
C SER A 4 22.96 -67.15 -41.87
N PRO A 5 23.21 -65.86 -42.20
CA PRO A 5 23.24 -64.55 -41.49
C PRO A 5 22.38 -63.49 -42.26
N MET A 6 22.32 -62.20 -41.85
CA MET A 6 22.54 -60.99 -42.70
C MET A 6 21.90 -59.67 -42.20
N ARG A 7 22.60 -58.60 -42.60
CA ARG A 7 22.43 -57.15 -42.44
C ARG A 7 21.21 -56.55 -43.16
N LEU A 8 20.88 -55.31 -42.77
CA LEU A 8 20.62 -54.05 -43.52
C LEU A 8 19.63 -53.21 -42.67
N SER A 9 19.47 -51.88 -42.67
CA SER A 9 20.16 -50.67 -43.14
C SER A 9 19.21 -49.50 -42.77
N ALA A 10 19.74 -48.31 -42.48
CA ALA A 10 19.18 -46.96 -42.69
C ALA A 10 17.68 -46.66 -42.44
N GLY A 11 17.40 -45.61 -41.66
CA GLY A 11 16.07 -45.00 -41.61
C GLY A 11 15.94 -43.86 -40.61
N LEU A 12 16.42 -42.68 -41.00
CA LEU A 12 16.18 -41.40 -40.34
C LEU A 12 14.67 -41.10 -40.30
N THR A 13 14.10 -40.78 -39.15
CA THR A 13 12.97 -39.84 -39.11
C THR A 13 13.02 -39.05 -37.82
N CYS A 14 13.47 -37.81 -37.97
CA CYS A 14 13.24 -36.72 -37.05
C CYS A 14 11.72 -36.55 -36.90
N VAL A 15 11.19 -36.69 -35.69
CA VAL A 15 9.95 -36.05 -35.29
C VAL A 15 10.30 -35.19 -34.09
N MET A 16 10.44 -33.89 -34.36
CA MET A 16 10.42 -32.85 -33.35
C MET A 16 9.09 -32.95 -32.60
N GLY A 17 9.13 -33.52 -31.40
CA GLY A 17 8.02 -33.53 -30.46
C GLY A 17 8.13 -32.33 -29.53
N SER A 18 7.35 -31.30 -29.85
CA SER A 18 6.75 -30.24 -29.03
C SER A 18 7.37 -29.90 -27.67
N LEU A 19 7.73 -28.61 -27.56
CA LEU A 19 8.19 -27.92 -26.36
C LEU A 19 7.31 -28.20 -25.13
N ALA A 20 8.02 -28.37 -24.02
CA ALA A 20 7.57 -28.41 -22.64
C ALA A 20 6.40 -27.47 -22.33
N ALA A 21 5.26 -28.06 -22.01
CA ALA A 21 4.32 -27.46 -21.07
C ALA A 21 5.00 -27.46 -19.69
N ALA A 22 5.53 -26.31 -19.28
CA ALA A 22 5.97 -26.11 -17.92
C ALA A 22 4.75 -26.22 -17.00
N ALA A 23 4.63 -27.38 -16.35
CA ALA A 23 3.65 -27.63 -15.31
C ALA A 23 3.94 -26.69 -14.13
N VAL A 24 3.19 -25.61 -14.02
CA VAL A 24 3.05 -24.87 -12.77
C VAL A 24 2.44 -25.85 -11.76
N MET A 25 3.23 -26.25 -10.77
CA MET A 25 2.86 -27.27 -9.79
C MET A 25 1.65 -26.84 -8.96
N PHE A 26 0.83 -27.85 -8.65
CA PHE A 26 -0.34 -27.82 -7.79
C PHE A 26 -0.14 -27.05 -6.48
N LEU A 27 -0.80 -25.91 -6.35
CA LEU A 27 -1.37 -25.52 -5.07
C LEU A 27 -2.72 -26.24 -4.97
N SER A 28 -2.87 -27.14 -4.00
CA SER A 28 -4.16 -27.76 -3.68
C SER A 28 -5.24 -26.67 -3.51
N PRO A 29 -6.52 -26.96 -3.80
CA PRO A 29 -7.61 -26.05 -3.46
C PRO A 29 -7.74 -26.06 -1.94
N VAL A 30 -6.99 -25.19 -1.26
CA VAL A 30 -7.41 -24.73 0.05
C VAL A 30 -8.72 -24.00 -0.20
N ALA A 31 -9.75 -24.45 0.51
CA ALA A 31 -11.10 -23.93 0.45
C ALA A 31 -11.14 -22.39 0.41
N ARG A 32 -12.18 -21.83 -0.22
CA ARG A 32 -12.45 -20.39 -0.25
C ARG A 32 -12.26 -19.79 1.15
N ALA A 33 -11.24 -18.97 1.29
CA ALA A 33 -11.10 -17.97 2.35
C ALA A 33 -10.23 -16.84 1.79
N VAL A 34 -10.81 -15.64 1.74
CA VAL A 34 -10.20 -14.39 1.30
C VAL A 34 -9.38 -13.88 2.47
N ASP A 35 -8.24 -14.48 2.76
CA ASP A 35 -7.48 -14.11 3.97
C ASP A 35 -6.46 -13.01 3.69
N ALA A 36 -7.00 -11.88 3.23
CA ALA A 36 -6.77 -10.54 3.72
C ALA A 36 -7.90 -9.67 3.16
N ASP A 37 -8.94 -9.40 3.95
CA ASP A 37 -10.01 -8.47 3.53
C ASP A 37 -9.45 -7.08 3.17
N HIS A 38 -8.25 -6.76 3.68
CA HIS A 38 -7.62 -5.46 3.52
C HIS A 38 -6.08 -5.54 3.33
N PRO A 39 -5.54 -5.11 2.17
CA PRO A 39 -4.09 -4.96 1.99
C PRO A 39 -3.50 -3.84 2.86
N PRO A 40 -2.18 -3.85 3.13
CA PRO A 40 -1.58 -2.80 3.95
C PRO A 40 -1.62 -1.43 3.28
N VAL A 41 -1.74 -0.39 4.13
CA VAL A 41 -1.67 1.02 3.77
C VAL A 41 -0.24 1.51 3.94
N ALA A 42 0.24 2.38 3.04
CA ALA A 42 1.53 3.04 3.21
C ALA A 42 1.37 4.37 3.95
N VAL A 43 2.10 4.52 5.05
CA VAL A 43 2.32 5.81 5.72
C VAL A 43 3.71 6.31 5.33
N ARG A 44 3.82 7.54 4.83
CA ARG A 44 5.11 8.16 4.48
C ARG A 44 5.34 9.49 5.15
N TRP A 45 6.51 9.67 5.74
CA TRP A 45 6.91 10.93 6.37
C TRP A 45 7.87 11.72 5.49
N TRP A 46 7.51 12.95 5.15
CA TRP A 46 8.30 13.80 4.24
C TRP A 46 9.16 14.84 4.98
N GLY A 47 9.18 14.77 6.32
CA GLY A 47 9.79 15.79 7.17
C GLY A 47 8.74 16.73 7.77
N GLN A 48 9.13 17.44 8.84
CA GLN A 48 8.22 18.25 9.66
C GLN A 48 6.98 17.43 10.07
N ALA A 49 5.77 17.92 9.85
CA ALA A 49 4.52 17.20 10.06
C ALA A 49 3.91 16.67 8.75
N MET A 50 4.60 16.79 7.61
CA MET A 50 4.03 16.36 6.34
C MET A 50 4.05 14.83 6.23
N VAL A 51 2.86 14.23 6.15
CA VAL A 51 2.68 12.79 5.99
C VAL A 51 1.76 12.51 4.82
N THR A 52 2.01 11.42 4.09
CA THR A 52 1.01 10.85 3.17
C THR A 52 0.56 9.46 3.61
N VAL A 53 -0.72 9.17 3.39
CA VAL A 53 -1.36 7.87 3.58
C VAL A 53 -1.87 7.40 2.22
N GLU A 54 -1.37 6.26 1.74
CA GLU A 54 -1.71 5.72 0.41
C GLU A 54 -2.30 4.30 0.53
N THR A 55 -3.49 4.12 -0.02
CA THR A 55 -4.30 2.89 0.09
C THR A 55 -4.04 1.87 -1.02
N TRP A 56 -4.58 0.65 -0.87
CA TRP A 56 -4.61 -0.34 -1.95
C TRP A 56 -5.28 0.18 -3.22
N TRP A 57 -6.37 0.93 -3.05
CA TRP A 57 -7.15 1.49 -4.13
C TRP A 57 -6.46 2.64 -4.87
N GLY A 58 -5.30 3.08 -4.38
CA GLY A 58 -4.52 4.18 -4.93
C GLY A 58 -5.00 5.56 -4.48
N LEU A 59 -5.95 5.63 -3.53
CA LEU A 59 -6.30 6.89 -2.88
C LEU A 59 -5.16 7.36 -1.99
N THR A 60 -4.80 8.63 -2.11
CA THR A 60 -3.71 9.27 -1.35
C THR A 60 -4.24 10.47 -0.57
N VAL A 61 -4.00 10.46 0.74
CA VAL A 61 -4.27 11.59 1.65
C VAL A 61 -2.94 12.20 2.07
N ALA A 62 -2.73 13.49 1.79
CA ALA A 62 -1.62 14.28 2.32
C ALA A 62 -2.08 15.07 3.54
N ILE A 63 -1.26 15.12 4.57
CA ILE A 63 -1.54 15.81 5.83
C ILE A 63 -0.41 16.80 6.06
N ASP A 64 -0.76 18.02 6.43
CA ASP A 64 0.15 19.11 6.80
C ASP A 64 1.31 19.36 5.82
N PRO A 65 1.05 19.59 4.52
CA PRO A 65 2.11 19.97 3.59
C PRO A 65 2.77 21.27 4.03
N TYR A 66 4.10 21.25 4.16
CA TYR A 66 4.87 22.37 4.69
C TYR A 66 5.20 23.44 3.63
N SER A 67 5.56 24.64 4.07
CA SER A 67 6.24 25.62 3.22
C SER A 67 7.75 25.33 3.15
N THR A 68 8.29 25.19 1.93
CA THR A 68 9.73 25.00 1.69
C THR A 68 10.54 26.22 2.12
N GLU A 69 10.00 27.43 1.92
CA GLU A 69 10.60 28.68 2.41
C GLU A 69 10.67 28.72 3.94
N ARG A 70 9.58 28.31 4.60
CA ARG A 70 9.48 28.34 6.07
C ARG A 70 10.37 27.29 6.73
N THR A 71 10.41 26.08 6.17
CA THR A 71 11.08 24.93 6.78
C THR A 71 12.49 24.68 6.26
N GLY A 72 12.85 25.20 5.09
CA GLY A 72 14.10 24.86 4.39
C GLY A 72 14.11 23.47 3.74
N LEU A 73 13.07 22.65 3.97
CA LEU A 73 12.95 21.33 3.36
C LEU A 73 12.63 21.45 1.87
N ALA A 74 13.11 20.49 1.09
CA ALA A 74 12.85 20.43 -0.36
C ALA A 74 11.38 20.08 -0.65
N ASP A 75 10.90 20.45 -1.83
CA ASP A 75 9.62 19.95 -2.34
C ASP A 75 9.73 18.44 -2.62
N PRO A 76 8.97 17.57 -1.93
CA PRO A 76 9.04 16.12 -2.12
C PRO A 76 8.35 15.68 -3.42
N GLY A 77 7.64 16.58 -4.11
CA GLY A 77 7.00 16.32 -5.39
C GLY A 77 5.76 15.43 -5.30
N VAL A 78 5.08 15.45 -4.15
CA VAL A 78 3.92 14.62 -3.82
C VAL A 78 2.66 15.05 -4.58
N SER A 79 1.87 14.08 -5.01
CA SER A 79 0.47 14.26 -5.46
C SER A 79 -0.47 13.59 -4.48
N ALA A 80 -1.69 14.11 -4.32
CA ALA A 80 -2.71 13.50 -3.47
C ALA A 80 -4.13 13.76 -4.00
N ASP A 81 -5.09 12.97 -3.53
CA ASP A 81 -6.52 13.17 -3.80
C ASP A 81 -7.15 14.10 -2.77
N LEU A 82 -6.64 14.06 -1.53
CA LEU A 82 -7.11 14.86 -0.40
C LEU A 82 -5.93 15.46 0.35
N VAL A 83 -6.03 16.74 0.69
CA VAL A 83 -5.11 17.45 1.59
C VAL A 83 -5.86 17.79 2.88
N LEU A 84 -5.31 17.36 4.00
CA LEU A 84 -5.77 17.67 5.35
C LEU A 84 -4.82 18.68 5.98
N ILE A 85 -5.37 19.75 6.55
CA ILE A 85 -4.60 20.80 7.22
C ILE A 85 -5.05 20.86 8.68
N THR A 86 -4.16 20.52 9.61
CA THR A 86 -4.46 20.45 11.04
C THR A 86 -4.67 21.83 11.64
N HIS A 87 -3.96 22.86 11.17
CA HIS A 87 -4.09 24.26 11.59
C HIS A 87 -3.41 25.22 10.60
N GLY A 88 -3.60 26.54 10.78
CA GLY A 88 -3.27 27.56 9.77
C GLY A 88 -1.80 28.01 9.67
N HIS A 89 -0.86 27.38 10.37
CA HIS A 89 0.55 27.80 10.35
C HIS A 89 1.25 27.44 9.03
N ALA A 90 2.24 28.26 8.63
CA ALA A 90 2.89 28.15 7.31
C ALA A 90 3.67 26.84 7.10
N ASP A 91 4.14 26.21 8.17
CA ASP A 91 4.81 24.92 8.17
C ASP A 91 3.85 23.72 8.13
N HIS A 92 2.54 23.96 8.11
CA HIS A 92 1.48 22.93 8.03
C HIS A 92 0.44 23.17 6.93
N ALA A 93 0.26 24.41 6.46
CA ALA A 93 -0.92 24.79 5.67
C ALA A 93 -0.66 25.06 4.18
N ASN A 94 0.38 24.47 3.59
CA ASN A 94 0.79 24.73 2.20
C ASN A 94 0.21 23.71 1.20
N ALA A 95 -1.11 23.70 1.01
CA ALA A 95 -1.76 22.81 0.04
C ALA A 95 -1.21 22.97 -1.40
N GLY A 96 -0.69 24.15 -1.75
CA GLY A 96 -0.09 24.41 -3.07
C GLY A 96 1.21 23.66 -3.35
N LEU A 97 1.86 23.06 -2.34
CA LEU A 97 2.98 22.14 -2.54
C LEU A 97 2.54 20.83 -3.19
N VAL A 98 1.29 20.42 -2.95
CA VAL A 98 0.78 19.13 -3.40
C VAL A 98 0.30 19.26 -4.85
N LYS A 99 0.86 18.41 -5.72
CA LYS A 99 0.55 18.40 -7.15
C LYS A 99 -0.85 17.85 -7.42
N GLY A 100 -1.38 18.21 -8.60
CA GLY A 100 -2.71 17.80 -9.05
C GLY A 100 -3.79 18.79 -8.62
N THR A 101 -5.00 18.29 -8.41
CA THR A 101 -6.16 19.07 -7.94
C THR A 101 -6.78 18.41 -6.71
N PRO A 102 -6.05 18.31 -5.59
CA PRO A 102 -6.57 17.67 -4.40
C PRO A 102 -7.78 18.43 -3.85
N LEU A 103 -8.72 17.71 -3.26
CA LEU A 103 -9.69 18.28 -2.35
C LEU A 103 -8.95 18.78 -1.10
N VAL A 104 -9.36 19.90 -0.50
CA VAL A 104 -8.68 20.48 0.67
C VAL A 104 -9.65 20.59 1.83
N VAL A 105 -9.30 19.98 2.96
CA VAL A 105 -10.07 20.03 4.21
C VAL A 105 -9.20 20.64 5.31
N ARG A 106 -9.79 21.61 6.02
CA ARG A 106 -9.17 22.29 7.15
C ARG A 106 -9.83 21.85 8.44
N GLY A 107 -9.02 21.43 9.40
CA GLY A 107 -9.46 21.05 10.74
C GLY A 107 -9.90 22.25 11.59
N LEU A 108 -9.52 23.47 11.22
CA LEU A 108 -9.94 24.72 11.86
C LEU A 108 -10.77 25.57 10.90
N ASP A 109 -11.68 26.37 11.45
CA ASP A 109 -12.35 27.45 10.71
C ASP A 109 -11.45 28.68 10.52
N ASP A 110 -11.94 29.68 9.79
CA ASP A 110 -11.21 30.93 9.51
C ASP A 110 -10.94 31.78 10.76
N HIS A 111 -11.54 31.43 11.90
CA HIS A 111 -11.30 32.06 13.20
C HIS A 111 -10.35 31.24 14.10
N GLY A 112 -9.76 30.17 13.57
CA GLY A 112 -8.84 29.30 14.31
C GLY A 112 -9.54 28.36 15.31
N ARG A 113 -10.85 28.13 15.18
CA ARG A 113 -11.59 27.21 16.04
C ARG A 113 -11.58 25.83 15.42
N ALA A 114 -11.24 24.81 16.22
CA ALA A 114 -11.26 23.43 15.75
C ALA A 114 -12.68 22.97 15.39
N ARG A 115 -12.76 22.21 14.30
CA ARG A 115 -13.98 21.61 13.75
C ARG A 115 -13.98 20.12 14.08
N SER A 116 -15.18 19.57 14.31
CA SER A 116 -15.41 18.13 14.26
C SER A 116 -15.98 17.80 12.88
N LEU A 117 -15.30 16.93 12.14
CA LEU A 117 -15.63 16.52 10.78
C LEU A 117 -15.69 14.99 10.73
N ASP A 118 -16.53 14.45 9.87
CA ASP A 118 -16.61 13.02 9.61
C ASP A 118 -16.87 12.79 8.12
N LEU A 119 -15.79 12.61 7.36
CA LEU A 119 -15.81 12.62 5.90
C LEU A 119 -15.45 11.26 5.34
N VAL A 120 -16.02 10.92 4.19
CA VAL A 120 -15.69 9.73 3.40
C VAL A 120 -15.15 10.17 2.04
N LEU A 121 -13.88 9.88 1.80
CA LEU A 121 -13.23 9.99 0.49
C LEU A 121 -13.34 8.64 -0.22
N ASP A 122 -13.81 8.64 -1.46
CA ASP A 122 -14.02 7.41 -2.19
C ASP A 122 -13.87 7.56 -3.71
N ARG A 123 -13.59 6.46 -4.38
CA ARG A 123 -13.61 6.33 -5.84
C ARG A 123 -14.27 5.02 -6.21
N LEU A 124 -15.48 5.10 -6.75
CA LEU A 124 -16.21 3.91 -7.18
C LEU A 124 -15.49 3.22 -8.36
N PRO A 125 -15.62 1.89 -8.51
CA PRO A 125 -15.09 1.20 -9.69
C PRO A 125 -15.66 1.78 -10.98
N ASN A 126 -14.84 1.81 -12.03
CA ASN A 126 -15.13 2.43 -13.34
C ASN A 126 -15.21 3.97 -13.31
N GLU A 127 -15.01 4.61 -12.16
CA GLU A 127 -14.96 6.07 -12.05
C GLU A 127 -13.52 6.57 -11.96
N GLN A 128 -13.24 7.69 -12.64
CA GLN A 128 -11.94 8.35 -12.57
C GLN A 128 -11.87 9.36 -11.42
N ALA A 129 -12.98 10.03 -11.13
CA ALA A 129 -13.03 11.09 -10.13
C ALA A 129 -13.20 10.52 -8.73
N VAL A 130 -12.52 11.15 -7.77
CA VAL A 130 -12.77 10.94 -6.34
C VAL A 130 -13.97 11.78 -5.90
N THR A 131 -14.65 11.31 -4.86
CA THR A 131 -15.74 12.01 -4.18
C THR A 131 -15.40 12.19 -2.71
N LEU A 132 -15.89 13.26 -2.09
CA LEU A 132 -15.76 13.52 -0.67
C LEU A 132 -17.13 14.00 -0.16
N ALA A 133 -17.67 13.30 0.83
CA ALA A 133 -18.95 13.62 1.45
C ALA A 133 -18.87 13.49 2.97
N GLU A 134 -19.78 14.13 3.69
CA GLU A 134 -20.02 13.80 5.10
C GLU A 134 -20.47 12.34 5.22
N ALA A 135 -20.06 11.65 6.27
CA ALA A 135 -20.28 10.20 6.40
C ALA A 135 -21.77 9.82 6.41
N ASP A 136 -22.64 10.66 6.96
CA ASP A 136 -24.09 10.45 6.97
C ASP A 136 -24.73 10.64 5.59
N ASP A 137 -24.09 11.42 4.71
CA ASP A 137 -24.53 11.69 3.34
C ASP A 137 -23.77 10.84 2.30
N ALA A 138 -22.76 10.08 2.74
CA ALA A 138 -22.00 9.19 1.89
C ALA A 138 -22.96 8.10 1.37
N GLY A 139 -23.12 8.06 0.05
CA GLY A 139 -23.87 6.99 -0.61
C GLY A 139 -23.23 5.60 -0.41
N PRO A 140 -23.60 4.60 -1.21
CA PRO A 140 -22.94 3.31 -1.16
C PRO A 140 -21.43 3.48 -1.36
N ALA A 141 -20.64 3.09 -0.37
CA ALA A 141 -19.20 3.14 -0.46
C ALA A 141 -18.68 2.10 -1.46
N GLY A 142 -17.61 2.48 -2.16
CA GLY A 142 -16.79 1.61 -2.98
C GLY A 142 -16.06 0.55 -2.15
N PRO A 143 -15.19 -0.25 -2.78
CA PRO A 143 -14.56 -1.37 -2.11
C PRO A 143 -13.53 -0.95 -1.05
N HIS A 144 -12.98 0.26 -1.15
CA HIS A 144 -11.86 0.73 -0.33
C HIS A 144 -11.94 2.25 -0.05
N PRO A 145 -13.01 2.73 0.61
CA PRO A 145 -13.14 4.13 0.97
C PRO A 145 -12.13 4.51 2.07
N VAL A 146 -11.81 5.80 2.15
CA VAL A 146 -11.04 6.38 3.25
C VAL A 146 -11.94 7.27 4.08
N ARG A 147 -12.10 6.94 5.36
CA ARG A 147 -12.85 7.79 6.30
C ARG A 147 -11.89 8.69 7.06
N VAL A 148 -12.22 9.97 7.17
CA VAL A 148 -11.41 10.98 7.86
C VAL A 148 -12.26 11.67 8.91
N ARG A 149 -11.80 11.63 10.15
CA ARG A 149 -12.41 12.38 11.26
C ARG A 149 -11.45 13.40 11.81
N SER A 150 -11.94 14.61 12.10
CA SER A 150 -11.18 15.60 12.86
C SER A 150 -11.63 15.63 14.31
N ILE A 151 -10.68 15.53 15.23
CA ILE A 151 -10.89 15.65 16.67
C ILE A 151 -10.27 16.97 17.14
N PRO A 152 -11.06 17.87 17.75
CA PRO A 152 -10.53 19.10 18.35
C PRO A 152 -9.46 18.82 19.42
N ALA A 153 -8.35 19.56 19.37
CA ALA A 153 -7.26 19.51 20.33
C ALA A 153 -6.59 20.89 20.49
N TRP A 154 -5.57 20.94 21.33
CA TRP A 154 -4.87 22.18 21.69
C TRP A 154 -3.39 22.13 21.38
N HIS A 155 -2.85 23.26 20.91
CA HIS A 155 -1.42 23.48 20.63
C HIS A 155 -0.63 23.78 21.92
N ASP A 156 -1.32 23.80 23.07
CA ASP A 156 -0.73 24.04 24.38
C ASP A 156 -1.47 23.26 25.48
N ASP A 157 -0.91 23.25 26.68
CA ASP A 157 -1.47 22.60 27.88
C ASP A 157 -2.39 23.54 28.69
N SER A 158 -2.90 24.60 28.04
CA SER A 158 -3.72 25.67 28.62
C SER A 158 -5.06 25.86 27.89
N ALA A 159 -5.54 24.80 27.24
CA ALA A 159 -6.77 24.78 26.43
C ALA A 159 -6.78 25.84 25.31
N GLY A 160 -5.65 26.02 24.64
CA GLY A 160 -5.48 26.94 23.52
C GLY A 160 -5.27 28.39 23.93
N GLY A 161 -5.10 28.68 25.22
CA GLY A 161 -4.91 30.03 25.75
C GLY A 161 -3.61 30.69 25.31
N GLU A 162 -2.60 29.91 24.92
CA GLU A 162 -1.26 30.41 24.58
C GLU A 162 -0.98 30.32 23.07
N ARG A 163 -1.39 29.23 22.43
CA ARG A 163 -1.02 28.86 21.05
C ARG A 163 -2.22 28.46 20.19
N GLY A 164 -3.41 28.40 20.77
CA GLY A 164 -4.66 28.14 20.06
C GLY A 164 -4.96 26.65 19.87
N ALA A 165 -5.90 26.37 18.97
CA ALA A 165 -6.36 25.02 18.68
C ALA A 165 -5.50 24.35 17.60
N THR A 166 -5.57 23.03 17.58
CA THR A 166 -5.10 22.19 16.49
C THR A 166 -6.11 21.06 16.27
N ALA A 167 -6.16 20.48 15.08
CA ALA A 167 -6.99 19.30 14.83
C ALA A 167 -6.13 18.04 14.79
N LEU A 168 -6.58 17.00 15.48
CA LEU A 168 -6.08 15.64 15.24
C LEU A 168 -6.88 15.06 14.08
N PHE A 169 -6.23 14.39 13.13
CA PHE A 169 -6.91 13.66 12.07
C PHE A 169 -6.80 12.17 12.30
N LEU A 170 -7.95 11.50 12.44
CA LEU A 170 -8.04 10.06 12.44
C LEU A 170 -8.46 9.60 11.04
N ILE A 171 -7.62 8.77 10.42
CA ILE A 171 -7.81 8.25 9.07
C ILE A 171 -8.04 6.75 9.19
N GLU A 172 -9.16 6.29 8.65
CA GLU A 172 -9.53 4.88 8.59
C GLU A 172 -9.51 4.43 7.14
N ALA A 173 -8.63 3.50 6.79
CA ALA A 173 -8.46 3.01 5.43
C ALA A 173 -8.03 1.54 5.47
N ASP A 174 -8.67 0.69 4.67
CA ASP A 174 -8.29 -0.74 4.58
C ASP A 174 -8.17 -1.40 5.97
N GLY A 175 -9.15 -1.15 6.85
CA GLY A 175 -9.19 -1.71 8.21
C GLY A 175 -8.15 -1.14 9.20
N VAL A 176 -7.31 -0.21 8.76
CA VAL A 176 -6.25 0.43 9.55
C VAL A 176 -6.73 1.78 10.07
N ARG A 177 -6.39 2.12 11.31
CA ARG A 177 -6.65 3.43 11.93
C ARG A 177 -5.36 4.19 12.22
N ILE A 178 -5.13 5.30 11.52
CA ILE A 178 -3.95 6.16 11.64
C ILE A 178 -4.35 7.48 12.29
N LEU A 179 -3.71 7.86 13.39
CA LEU A 179 -3.94 9.15 14.04
C LEU A 179 -2.76 10.10 13.77
N HIS A 180 -3.03 11.23 13.12
CA HIS A 180 -2.09 12.33 12.98
C HIS A 180 -2.38 13.40 14.04
N CYS A 181 -1.40 13.67 14.90
CA CYS A 181 -1.61 14.58 16.03
C CYS A 181 -1.39 16.07 15.73
N GLY A 182 -1.00 16.42 14.49
CA GLY A 182 -0.66 17.80 14.16
C GLY A 182 0.41 18.32 15.11
N ASP A 183 0.17 19.50 15.65
CA ASP A 183 0.98 20.12 16.69
C ASP A 183 0.31 20.03 18.07
N ILE A 184 -0.03 18.81 18.52
CA ILE A 184 -0.57 18.64 19.86
C ILE A 184 0.43 19.19 20.91
N GLY A 185 -0.07 20.03 21.82
CA GLY A 185 0.69 20.59 22.94
C GLY A 185 0.10 20.28 24.32
N GLN A 186 -1.11 19.71 24.38
CA GLN A 186 -1.69 19.19 25.61
C GLN A 186 -0.99 17.90 26.06
N ARG A 187 -0.78 17.74 27.37
CA ARG A 187 -0.06 16.60 27.94
C ARG A 187 -0.90 15.34 28.14
N GLU A 188 -2.21 15.51 28.21
CA GLU A 188 -3.19 14.43 28.40
C GLU A 188 -4.37 14.61 27.45
N LEU A 189 -4.89 13.49 26.92
CA LEU A 189 -6.12 13.51 26.14
C LEU A 189 -7.31 13.46 27.09
N SER A 190 -8.35 14.23 26.77
CA SER A 190 -9.60 14.16 27.51
C SER A 190 -10.28 12.81 27.28
N ARG A 191 -11.21 12.46 28.17
CA ARG A 191 -12.03 11.26 28.02
C ARG A 191 -12.79 11.27 26.69
N GLU A 192 -13.36 12.41 26.31
CA GLU A 192 -14.10 12.59 25.07
C GLU A 192 -13.19 12.41 23.84
N GLN A 193 -11.95 12.93 23.89
CA GLN A 193 -10.97 12.71 22.83
C GLN A 193 -10.60 11.22 22.71
N LEU A 194 -10.34 10.54 23.83
CA LEU A 194 -10.03 9.11 23.84
C LEU A 194 -11.19 8.26 23.30
N GLU A 195 -12.43 8.58 23.68
CA GLU A 195 -13.63 7.90 23.19
C GLU A 195 -13.82 8.13 21.68
N ALA A 196 -13.59 9.35 21.19
CA ALA A 196 -13.67 9.67 19.77
C ALA A 196 -12.56 8.98 18.95
N ILE A 197 -11.33 8.95 19.46
CA ILE A 197 -10.17 8.35 18.80
C ILE A 197 -10.31 6.82 18.78
N GLY A 198 -10.60 6.19 19.90
CA GLY A 198 -10.65 4.72 20.03
C GLY A 198 -9.30 4.05 19.72
N ARG A 199 -9.35 2.84 19.15
CA ARG A 199 -8.16 2.06 18.76
C ARG A 199 -7.36 2.75 17.65
N VAL A 200 -6.04 2.77 17.78
CA VAL A 200 -5.09 3.31 16.79
C VAL A 200 -4.06 2.25 16.42
N ASP A 201 -3.87 2.00 15.12
CA ASP A 201 -2.79 1.13 14.62
C ASP A 201 -1.47 1.88 14.54
N ALA A 202 -1.50 3.10 14.01
CA ALA A 202 -0.33 3.95 13.83
C ALA A 202 -0.59 5.37 14.35
N LEU A 203 0.27 5.84 15.25
CA LEU A 203 0.24 7.18 15.83
C LEU A 203 1.37 8.02 15.25
N LEU A 204 1.05 9.18 14.69
CA LEU A 204 2.00 10.15 14.14
C LEU A 204 2.01 11.36 15.09
N ILE A 205 3.07 11.52 15.87
CA ILE A 205 3.08 12.42 17.03
C ILE A 205 4.30 13.36 17.02
N PRO A 206 4.12 14.67 17.23
CA PRO A 206 5.24 15.59 17.33
C PRO A 206 6.10 15.27 18.56
N VAL A 207 7.42 15.38 18.44
CA VAL A 207 8.35 15.09 19.55
C VAL A 207 9.48 16.11 19.71
N GLY A 208 9.49 17.16 18.88
CA GLY A 208 10.55 18.18 18.86
C GLY A 208 10.45 19.25 19.94
N GLY A 209 9.44 19.18 20.83
CA GLY A 209 9.24 20.15 21.90
C GLY A 209 9.08 21.59 21.37
N VAL A 210 9.44 22.57 22.21
CA VAL A 210 9.46 24.04 21.98
C VAL A 210 8.10 24.66 21.64
N TYR A 211 7.47 24.14 20.59
CA TYR A 211 6.16 24.54 20.11
C TYR A 211 5.10 23.48 20.35
N THR A 212 5.48 22.22 20.55
CA THR A 212 4.59 21.08 20.76
C THR A 212 4.95 20.35 22.06
N VAL A 213 4.32 19.19 22.32
CA VAL A 213 4.72 18.31 23.43
C VAL A 213 6.21 17.95 23.38
N GLU A 214 6.84 17.91 24.56
CA GLU A 214 8.18 17.38 24.73
C GLU A 214 8.18 15.85 24.62
N GLY A 215 9.34 15.24 24.37
CA GLY A 215 9.44 13.78 24.17
C GLY A 215 8.84 12.93 25.31
N ALA A 216 8.97 13.38 26.57
CA ALA A 216 8.38 12.66 27.71
C ALA A 216 6.84 12.76 27.75
N ASP A 217 6.28 13.90 27.35
CA ASP A 217 4.82 14.10 27.28
C ASP A 217 4.22 13.34 26.09
N ALA A 218 4.91 13.33 24.94
CA ALA A 218 4.54 12.48 23.81
C ALA A 218 4.49 10.98 24.19
N ALA A 219 5.43 10.50 25.00
CA ALA A 219 5.40 9.11 25.50
C ALA A 219 4.20 8.82 26.44
N ARG A 220 3.71 9.82 27.19
CA ARG A 220 2.46 9.68 27.97
C ARG A 220 1.24 9.53 27.07
N LEU A 221 1.21 10.25 25.95
CA LEU A 221 0.14 10.11 24.95
C LEU A 221 0.19 8.74 24.26
N VAL A 222 1.39 8.24 23.93
CA VAL A 222 1.59 6.86 23.47
C VAL A 222 1.00 5.86 24.46
N LYS A 223 1.24 6.04 25.76
CA LYS A 223 0.69 5.16 26.80
C LYS A 223 -0.84 5.20 26.87
N GLN A 224 -1.48 6.35 26.66
CA GLN A 224 -2.94 6.48 26.68
C GLN A 224 -3.61 5.80 25.47
N LEU A 225 -2.96 5.85 24.31
CA LEU A 225 -3.51 5.32 23.05
C LEU A 225 -3.08 3.88 22.75
N ALA A 226 -1.97 3.43 23.32
CA ALA A 226 -1.37 2.10 23.12
C ALA A 226 -1.32 1.63 21.64
N PRO A 227 -0.84 2.46 20.69
CA PRO A 227 -0.81 2.10 19.28
C PRO A 227 0.25 1.03 18.97
N ARG A 228 0.04 0.21 17.94
CA ARG A 228 1.05 -0.78 17.52
C ARG A 228 2.32 -0.11 16.97
N TYR A 229 2.15 0.94 16.18
CA TYR A 229 3.23 1.74 15.62
C TYR A 229 3.16 3.18 16.09
N VAL A 230 4.30 3.77 16.43
CA VAL A 230 4.44 5.21 16.68
C VAL A 230 5.48 5.76 15.74
N VAL A 231 5.15 6.79 14.98
CA VAL A 231 6.07 7.53 14.12
C VAL A 231 6.25 8.92 14.73
N PRO A 232 7.43 9.25 15.30
CA PRO A 232 7.71 10.61 15.69
C PRO A 232 7.76 11.51 14.45
N ILE A 233 7.17 12.70 14.55
CA ILE A 233 7.19 13.76 13.54
C ILE A 233 7.62 15.08 14.21
N HIS A 234 7.75 16.16 13.44
CA HIS A 234 8.01 17.53 13.96
C HIS A 234 9.15 17.59 14.99
N TYR A 235 10.33 17.15 14.58
CA TYR A 235 11.56 17.19 15.38
C TYR A 235 12.75 17.54 14.50
N ALA A 236 13.89 17.87 15.13
CA ALA A 236 15.10 18.28 14.42
C ALA A 236 15.60 17.21 13.44
N ILE A 237 15.72 17.59 12.18
CA ILE A 237 16.33 16.81 11.11
C ILE A 237 17.29 17.67 10.31
N GLU A 238 18.18 17.03 9.55
CA GLU A 238 19.05 17.72 8.62
C GLU A 238 18.24 18.53 7.60
N GLY A 239 18.62 19.79 7.40
CA GLY A 239 17.97 20.71 6.45
C GLY A 239 16.78 21.49 7.01
N LEU A 240 16.23 21.13 8.17
CA LEU A 240 15.15 21.88 8.81
C LEU A 240 15.69 23.17 9.45
N THR A 241 15.11 24.32 9.10
CA THR A 241 15.51 25.64 9.62
C THR A 241 14.80 26.02 10.90
N ILE A 242 13.67 25.37 11.21
CA ILE A 242 12.91 25.60 12.44
C ILE A 242 13.67 24.96 13.61
N PRO A 243 13.97 25.72 14.69
CA PRO A 243 14.69 25.18 15.83
C PRO A 243 13.78 24.27 16.65
N LEU A 244 14.05 22.96 16.60
CA LEU A 244 13.37 21.92 17.36
C LEU A 244 14.41 21.06 18.10
N GLU A 245 13.95 20.26 19.05
CA GLU A 245 14.77 19.23 19.69
C GLU A 245 14.84 17.97 18.83
N ASP A 246 15.87 17.15 19.04
CA ASP A 246 15.94 15.81 18.45
C ASP A 246 14.99 14.81 19.14
N ALA A 247 14.71 13.69 18.50
CA ALA A 247 13.80 12.67 19.03
C ALA A 247 14.40 11.80 20.16
N GLY A 248 15.62 12.08 20.64
CA GLY A 248 16.33 11.27 21.63
C GLY A 248 15.61 11.18 22.97
N ALA A 249 15.09 12.31 23.46
CA ALA A 249 14.31 12.35 24.69
C ALA A 249 13.03 11.49 24.60
N PHE A 250 12.36 11.51 23.45
CA PHE A 250 11.19 10.68 23.19
C PHE A 250 11.54 9.18 23.20
N PHE A 251 12.58 8.77 22.47
CA PHE A 251 13.00 7.36 22.45
C PHE A 251 13.43 6.86 23.83
N GLY A 252 14.05 7.71 24.65
CA GLY A 252 14.43 7.39 26.03
C GLY A 252 13.25 7.30 27.00
N ALA A 253 12.09 7.88 26.65
CA ALA A 253 10.89 7.93 27.48
C ALA A 253 9.81 6.91 27.04
N LEU A 254 10.06 6.10 26.01
CA LEU A 254 9.08 5.15 25.49
C LEU A 254 8.50 4.25 26.59
N PRO A 255 7.18 3.97 26.57
CA PRO A 255 6.58 3.05 27.52
C PRO A 255 7.15 1.64 27.41
N GLU A 256 7.07 0.87 28.51
CA GLU A 256 7.44 -0.54 28.53
C GLU A 256 6.71 -1.31 27.41
N GLY A 257 7.43 -2.20 26.72
CA GLY A 257 6.92 -2.96 25.58
C GLY A 257 7.15 -2.33 24.20
N TYR A 258 7.51 -1.04 24.12
CA TYR A 258 7.89 -0.40 22.86
C TYR A 258 9.37 -0.55 22.56
N THR A 259 9.68 -0.96 21.34
CA THR A 259 11.06 -0.97 20.81
C THR A 259 11.26 0.10 19.73
N ARG A 260 12.43 0.74 19.70
CA ARG A 260 12.81 1.60 18.57
C ARG A 260 13.19 0.75 17.35
N ARG A 261 12.65 1.11 16.18
CA ARG A 261 13.01 0.58 14.86
C ARG A 261 13.45 1.73 13.97
N ASP A 262 14.69 1.71 13.49
CA ASP A 262 15.16 2.67 12.49
C ASP A 262 14.80 2.18 11.09
N ALA A 263 14.09 3.01 10.32
CA ALA A 263 13.70 2.66 8.96
C ALA A 263 14.78 3.06 7.94
N VAL A 264 14.77 2.35 6.81
CA VAL A 264 15.72 2.55 5.70
C VAL A 264 15.33 3.74 4.80
N GLY A 265 14.11 4.24 4.95
CA GLY A 265 13.57 5.35 4.18
C GLY A 265 12.34 5.95 4.86
N ASN A 266 11.49 6.57 4.05
CA ASN A 266 10.35 7.34 4.53
C ASN A 266 9.04 6.58 4.66
N THR A 267 9.01 5.27 4.38
CA THR A 267 7.75 4.51 4.24
C THR A 267 7.62 3.47 5.35
N LEU A 268 6.42 3.38 5.92
CA LEU A 268 5.97 2.31 6.81
C LEU A 268 4.74 1.63 6.20
N ALA A 269 4.76 0.31 6.13
CA ALA A 269 3.58 -0.48 5.79
C ALA A 269 2.78 -0.75 7.06
N VAL A 270 1.50 -0.40 7.07
CA VAL A 270 0.60 -0.63 8.21
C VAL A 270 -0.53 -1.53 7.74
N ALA A 271 -0.66 -2.69 8.37
CA ALA A 271 -1.78 -3.61 8.17
C ALA A 271 -2.71 -3.60 9.38
N ALA A 272 -3.99 -3.89 9.15
CA ALA A 272 -4.95 -4.05 10.24
C ALA A 272 -4.46 -5.15 11.21
N SER A 273 -4.63 -4.96 12.52
CA SER A 273 -4.31 -6.05 13.45
C SER A 273 -5.23 -7.23 13.21
N ALA A 274 -4.67 -8.44 13.21
CA ALA A 274 -5.48 -9.65 13.30
C ALA A 274 -6.37 -9.57 14.55
N ALA A 275 -7.66 -9.90 14.42
CA ALA A 275 -8.64 -9.79 15.51
C ALA A 275 -8.44 -10.83 16.63
N SER A 276 -7.40 -11.67 16.58
CA SER A 276 -7.14 -12.75 17.54
C SER A 276 -5.94 -12.46 18.45
N ALA A 277 -6.16 -12.62 19.76
CA ALA A 277 -5.19 -12.39 20.83
C ALA A 277 -3.93 -13.30 20.78
N GLU A 278 -3.94 -14.38 19.99
CA GLU A 278 -2.79 -15.29 19.85
C GLU A 278 -1.72 -14.71 18.90
N ASP A 279 -2.11 -13.94 17.88
CA ASP A 279 -1.20 -13.27 16.92
C ASP A 279 -0.68 -11.91 17.44
N GLU A 280 -1.41 -11.25 18.35
CA GLU A 280 -0.99 -9.99 18.96
C GLU A 280 0.33 -10.13 19.76
N SER A 281 0.61 -11.33 20.30
CA SER A 281 1.83 -11.61 21.08
C SER A 281 3.11 -11.70 20.22
N ALA A 282 2.99 -11.91 18.90
CA ALA A 282 4.12 -12.16 18.01
C ALA A 282 4.68 -10.89 17.34
N THR A 283 3.95 -9.77 17.36
CA THR A 283 4.39 -8.51 16.74
C THR A 283 4.41 -7.38 17.77
N GLY A 284 5.60 -7.11 18.32
CA GLY A 284 5.78 -6.10 19.36
C GLY A 284 5.43 -4.68 18.89
N ALA A 285 4.95 -3.86 19.82
CA ALA A 285 4.73 -2.44 19.58
C ALA A 285 6.07 -1.73 19.33
N SER A 286 6.10 -0.77 18.41
CA SER A 286 7.36 -0.13 18.02
C SER A 286 7.22 1.35 17.72
N ALA A 287 8.27 2.09 18.07
CA ALA A 287 8.50 3.45 17.62
C ALA A 287 9.40 3.42 16.39
N VAL A 288 8.86 3.77 15.23
CA VAL A 288 9.52 3.68 13.92
C VAL A 288 10.10 5.04 13.55
N ALA A 289 11.43 5.17 13.61
CA ALA A 289 12.15 6.36 13.16
C ALA A 289 12.27 6.34 11.63
N LEU A 290 11.33 6.99 10.94
CA LEU A 290 11.38 7.18 9.50
C LEU A 290 12.45 8.20 9.11
N ARG A 291 12.91 8.14 7.86
CA ARG A 291 13.73 9.19 7.25
C ARG A 291 12.85 10.10 6.40
N PRO A 292 13.18 11.38 6.19
CA PRO A 292 12.41 12.23 5.28
C PRO A 292 12.63 11.85 3.80
N THR A 293 13.61 11.01 3.50
CA THR A 293 13.97 10.58 2.15
C THR A 293 13.45 9.17 1.82
N PRO A 294 12.89 8.95 0.62
CA PRO A 294 12.52 7.62 0.16
C PRO A 294 13.72 6.67 0.08
N TRP A 295 13.45 5.38 0.29
CA TRP A 295 14.42 4.33 0.00
C TRP A 295 14.71 4.24 -1.50
N VAL A 296 15.95 3.92 -1.85
CA VAL A 296 16.40 3.76 -3.24
C VAL A 296 16.84 2.31 -3.46
N PRO A 297 16.22 1.57 -4.41
CA PRO A 297 16.63 0.20 -4.70
C PRO A 297 18.05 0.13 -5.26
N THR A 298 18.72 -1.00 -5.03
CA THR A 298 19.95 -1.33 -5.77
C THR A 298 19.64 -1.48 -7.27
N PRO A 299 20.63 -1.30 -8.16
CA PRO A 299 20.42 -1.47 -9.60
C PRO A 299 19.78 -2.81 -9.96
N THR A 300 20.22 -3.91 -9.33
CA THR A 300 19.66 -5.25 -9.56
C THR A 300 18.20 -5.37 -9.14
N ILE A 301 17.82 -4.80 -7.99
CA ILE A 301 16.42 -4.80 -7.55
C ILE A 301 15.57 -3.93 -8.50
N ARG A 302 16.06 -2.74 -8.88
CA ARG A 302 15.37 -1.85 -9.82
C ARG A 302 15.13 -2.52 -11.17
N GLU A 303 16.14 -3.14 -11.76
CA GLU A 303 16.03 -3.88 -13.02
C GLU A 303 15.01 -5.02 -12.91
N GLY A 304 14.98 -5.74 -11.79
CA GLY A 304 13.98 -6.77 -11.52
C GLY A 304 12.54 -6.25 -11.50
N LEU A 305 12.31 -5.19 -10.72
CA LEU A 305 11.01 -4.51 -10.63
C LEU A 305 10.57 -3.94 -12.00
N ASP A 306 11.49 -3.34 -12.76
CA ASP A 306 11.20 -2.80 -14.10
C ASP A 306 10.75 -3.86 -15.08
N ARG A 307 11.37 -5.05 -15.05
CA ARG A 307 10.98 -6.16 -15.91
C ARG A 307 9.55 -6.64 -15.62
N ILE A 308 9.17 -6.74 -14.34
CA ILE A 308 7.78 -7.06 -13.96
C ILE A 308 6.83 -5.96 -14.44
N ALA A 309 7.16 -4.70 -14.15
CA ALA A 309 6.32 -3.55 -14.50
C ALA A 309 6.08 -3.46 -16.02
N GLN A 310 7.11 -3.64 -16.84
CA GLN A 310 7.00 -3.63 -18.30
C GLN A 310 6.12 -4.76 -18.83
N ALA A 311 6.28 -5.98 -18.31
CA ALA A 311 5.49 -7.13 -18.73
C ALA A 311 4.00 -6.97 -18.35
N ARG A 312 3.74 -6.50 -17.12
CA ARG A 312 2.39 -6.21 -16.64
C ARG A 312 1.69 -5.11 -17.43
N GLU A 313 2.40 -4.01 -17.71
CA GLU A 313 1.84 -2.89 -18.47
C GLU A 313 1.54 -3.29 -19.93
N ALA A 314 2.30 -4.21 -20.51
CA ALA A 314 1.98 -4.76 -21.83
C ALA A 314 0.64 -5.52 -21.82
N LEU A 315 0.36 -6.32 -20.78
CA LEU A 315 -0.93 -6.97 -20.59
C LEU A 315 -2.04 -5.95 -20.31
N ALA A 316 -1.82 -5.01 -19.38
CA ALA A 316 -2.79 -4.01 -18.98
C ALA A 316 -3.29 -3.18 -20.16
N ARG A 317 -2.40 -2.71 -21.05
CA ARG A 317 -2.79 -1.98 -22.26
C ARG A 317 -3.62 -2.81 -23.23
N THR A 318 -3.34 -4.10 -23.35
CA THR A 318 -4.15 -4.99 -24.17
C THR A 318 -5.53 -5.18 -23.58
N VAL A 319 -5.63 -5.37 -22.26
CA VAL A 319 -6.91 -5.49 -21.54
C VAL A 319 -7.73 -4.20 -21.67
N GLU A 320 -7.12 -3.04 -21.42
CA GLU A 320 -7.75 -1.71 -21.48
C GLU A 320 -8.40 -1.42 -22.84
N GLY A 321 -7.84 -1.94 -23.93
CA GLY A 321 -8.35 -1.75 -25.28
C GLY A 321 -9.51 -2.67 -25.71
N LEU A 322 -9.98 -3.57 -24.84
CA LEU A 322 -11.06 -4.52 -25.15
C LEU A 322 -12.46 -3.92 -24.92
N THR A 323 -13.47 -4.59 -25.46
CA THR A 323 -14.87 -4.40 -25.02
C THR A 323 -15.18 -5.28 -23.79
N PRO A 324 -16.23 -4.96 -23.01
CA PRO A 324 -16.68 -5.85 -21.93
C PRO A 324 -16.99 -7.28 -22.40
N GLU A 325 -17.58 -7.43 -23.58
CA GLU A 325 -17.88 -8.74 -24.17
C GLU A 325 -16.60 -9.54 -24.48
N GLN A 326 -15.57 -8.89 -25.03
CA GLN A 326 -14.28 -9.52 -25.30
C GLN A 326 -13.52 -9.91 -24.02
N LEU A 327 -13.62 -9.09 -22.98
CA LEU A 327 -12.99 -9.36 -21.68
C LEU A 327 -13.53 -10.65 -21.03
N ASP A 328 -14.84 -10.83 -21.10
CA ASP A 328 -15.57 -11.94 -20.49
C ASP A 328 -15.89 -13.09 -21.45
N HIS A 329 -15.45 -13.00 -22.71
CA HIS A 329 -15.62 -14.05 -23.71
C HIS A 329 -15.10 -15.39 -23.19
N ARG A 330 -15.92 -16.44 -23.33
CA ARG A 330 -15.57 -17.82 -23.00
C ARG A 330 -15.08 -18.53 -24.28
N PRO A 331 -13.77 -18.74 -24.43
CA PRO A 331 -13.21 -19.34 -25.65
C PRO A 331 -13.76 -20.73 -25.95
N SER A 332 -14.08 -20.99 -27.23
CA SER A 332 -14.54 -22.30 -27.71
C SER A 332 -13.51 -23.43 -27.55
N ASP A 333 -12.22 -23.09 -27.47
CA ASP A 333 -11.11 -24.04 -27.30
C ASP A 333 -10.93 -24.51 -25.83
N GLY A 334 -11.78 -24.03 -24.92
CA GLY A 334 -11.76 -24.39 -23.51
C GLY A 334 -10.69 -23.66 -22.68
N THR A 335 -9.95 -22.71 -23.28
CA THR A 335 -9.00 -21.87 -22.52
C THR A 335 -9.73 -20.86 -21.63
N HIS A 336 -9.00 -20.30 -20.66
CA HIS A 336 -9.54 -19.27 -19.75
C HIS A 336 -9.93 -17.97 -20.46
N THR A 337 -10.88 -17.21 -19.91
CA THR A 337 -11.25 -15.87 -20.42
C THR A 337 -10.11 -14.86 -20.32
N VAL A 338 -10.19 -13.71 -21.01
CA VAL A 338 -9.19 -12.66 -20.83
C VAL A 338 -9.17 -12.14 -19.39
N ARG A 339 -10.34 -11.92 -18.79
CA ARG A 339 -10.43 -11.49 -17.38
C ARG A 339 -9.70 -12.43 -16.44
N TRP A 340 -9.87 -13.74 -16.59
CA TRP A 340 -9.14 -14.71 -15.76
C TRP A 340 -7.63 -14.55 -15.91
N ASN A 341 -7.11 -14.31 -17.12
CA ASN A 341 -5.66 -14.12 -17.32
C ASN A 341 -5.16 -12.86 -16.61
N ALA A 342 -5.95 -11.78 -16.59
CA ALA A 342 -5.64 -10.56 -15.86
C ALA A 342 -5.67 -10.80 -14.33
N GLU A 343 -6.78 -11.30 -13.79
CA GLU A 343 -6.96 -11.59 -12.37
C GLU A 343 -5.91 -12.61 -11.86
N HIS A 344 -5.61 -13.64 -12.65
CA HIS A 344 -4.63 -14.66 -12.29
C HIS A 344 -3.21 -14.11 -12.17
N THR A 345 -2.76 -13.33 -13.15
CA THR A 345 -1.41 -12.76 -13.13
C THR A 345 -1.26 -11.70 -12.04
N ALA A 346 -2.26 -10.83 -11.87
CA ALA A 346 -2.38 -9.91 -10.72
C ALA A 346 -2.30 -10.65 -9.39
N GLY A 347 -3.09 -11.71 -9.21
CA GLY A 347 -3.11 -12.46 -7.96
C GLY A 347 -1.81 -13.20 -7.68
N ALA A 348 -1.12 -13.70 -8.72
CA ALA A 348 0.19 -14.32 -8.56
C ALA A 348 1.26 -13.30 -8.13
N GLU A 349 1.30 -12.10 -8.72
CA GLU A 349 2.19 -11.02 -8.27
C GLU A 349 1.90 -10.67 -6.81
N ALA A 350 0.65 -10.35 -6.47
CA ALA A 350 0.26 -9.98 -5.11
C ALA A 350 0.63 -11.05 -4.06
N LEU A 351 0.39 -12.33 -4.36
CA LEU A 351 0.74 -13.42 -3.46
C LEU A 351 2.25 -13.57 -3.28
N PHE A 352 3.01 -13.58 -4.37
CA PHE A 352 4.44 -13.88 -4.28
C PHE A 352 5.26 -12.71 -3.72
N VAL A 353 4.89 -11.46 -4.03
CA VAL A 353 5.54 -10.29 -3.40
C VAL A 353 5.18 -10.18 -1.93
N SER A 354 3.93 -10.48 -1.53
CA SER A 354 3.55 -10.47 -0.11
C SER A 354 4.21 -11.58 0.71
N LEU A 355 4.59 -12.72 0.10
CA LEU A 355 5.45 -13.70 0.77
C LEU A 355 6.80 -13.09 1.18
N VAL A 356 7.42 -12.32 0.28
CA VAL A 356 8.70 -11.65 0.57
C VAL A 356 8.51 -10.54 1.59
N PHE A 357 7.45 -9.73 1.46
CA PHE A 357 7.16 -8.67 2.42
C PHE A 357 6.88 -9.21 3.83
N LYS A 358 6.18 -10.35 3.94
CA LYS A 358 5.92 -11.00 5.23
C LYS A 358 7.17 -11.59 5.86
N ASP A 359 8.12 -12.07 5.06
CA ASP A 359 9.42 -12.52 5.55
C ASP A 359 10.25 -11.35 6.13
N ALA A 360 10.13 -10.16 5.55
CA ALA A 360 10.74 -8.93 6.07
C ALA A 360 9.99 -8.35 7.28
N ASP A 361 8.65 -8.43 7.30
CA ASP A 361 7.80 -7.95 8.38
C ASP A 361 6.63 -8.92 8.63
N PRO A 362 6.73 -9.78 9.66
CA PRO A 362 5.72 -10.79 9.97
C PRO A 362 4.31 -10.22 10.23
N ALA A 363 4.20 -8.92 10.54
CA ALA A 363 2.95 -8.21 10.72
C ALA A 363 2.11 -8.11 9.44
N LEU A 364 2.74 -8.23 8.27
CA LEU A 364 2.08 -8.04 7.00
C LEU A 364 1.31 -9.30 6.57
N PRO A 365 0.13 -9.12 5.92
CA PRO A 365 -0.67 -10.24 5.46
C PRO A 365 -0.11 -10.83 4.16
N LEU A 366 -0.51 -12.07 3.86
CA LEU A 366 -0.37 -12.64 2.52
C LEU A 366 -1.57 -12.21 1.69
N LEU A 367 -1.33 -11.71 0.47
CA LEU A 367 -2.40 -11.26 -0.41
C LEU A 367 -2.85 -12.40 -1.32
N ARG A 368 -3.96 -13.05 -0.96
CA ARG A 368 -4.50 -14.22 -1.67
C ARG A 368 -5.70 -13.86 -2.55
N ILE A 369 -5.45 -13.12 -3.62
CA ILE A 369 -6.49 -12.66 -4.56
C ILE A 369 -6.52 -13.45 -5.87
N THR A 370 -5.80 -14.57 -5.96
CA THR A 370 -5.76 -15.40 -7.18
C THR A 370 -7.10 -16.12 -7.39
N PRO A 371 -7.71 -16.06 -8.60
CA PRO A 371 -8.92 -16.79 -8.92
C PRO A 371 -8.67 -18.31 -8.99
N ALA A 372 -9.78 -19.07 -8.96
CA ALA A 372 -9.76 -20.52 -9.17
C ALA A 372 -9.10 -20.90 -10.51
N GLN A 373 -8.29 -21.96 -10.49
CA GLN A 373 -7.49 -22.39 -11.65
C GLN A 373 -8.28 -23.17 -12.70
N SER A 374 -9.40 -23.77 -12.34
CA SER A 374 -10.23 -24.53 -13.29
C SER A 374 -11.16 -23.57 -14.04
N PRO A 375 -11.20 -23.59 -15.39
CA PRO A 375 -12.11 -22.74 -16.16
C PRO A 375 -13.59 -22.92 -15.77
N ALA A 376 -13.98 -24.13 -15.35
CA ALA A 376 -15.34 -24.44 -14.93
C ALA A 376 -15.69 -23.82 -13.56
N ASP A 377 -14.68 -23.64 -12.70
CA ASP A 377 -14.85 -23.12 -11.34
C ASP A 377 -14.57 -21.60 -11.25
N TYR A 378 -14.17 -20.99 -12.37
CA TYR A 378 -13.86 -19.57 -12.42
C TYR A 378 -15.13 -18.70 -12.30
N VAL A 379 -15.09 -17.83 -11.29
CA VAL A 379 -16.02 -16.72 -11.11
C VAL A 379 -15.18 -15.45 -11.05
N PRO A 380 -15.44 -14.44 -11.91
CA PRO A 380 -14.80 -13.13 -11.81
C PRO A 380 -14.86 -12.57 -10.40
N ALA A 381 -13.74 -12.02 -9.91
CA ALA A 381 -13.74 -11.31 -8.64
C ALA A 381 -14.65 -10.09 -8.70
N ASN A 382 -14.67 -9.42 -9.86
CA ASN A 382 -15.44 -8.20 -10.08
C ASN A 382 -16.17 -8.23 -11.45
N PRO A 383 -17.31 -8.93 -11.57
CA PRO A 383 -17.98 -9.12 -12.86
C PRO A 383 -18.52 -7.82 -13.49
N GLY A 384 -18.66 -6.74 -12.71
CA GLY A 384 -19.12 -5.43 -13.18
C GLY A 384 -18.01 -4.48 -13.64
N TRP A 385 -16.74 -4.88 -13.55
CA TRP A 385 -15.63 -4.03 -13.97
C TRP A 385 -15.50 -3.97 -15.49
N SER A 386 -15.31 -2.75 -15.99
CA SER A 386 -14.92 -2.50 -17.36
C SER A 386 -13.49 -2.98 -17.64
N PRO A 387 -13.11 -3.15 -18.92
CA PRO A 387 -11.73 -3.43 -19.28
C PRO A 387 -10.72 -2.38 -18.79
N ALA A 388 -11.12 -1.11 -18.71
CA ALA A 388 -10.29 -0.05 -18.14
C ALA A 388 -10.07 -0.23 -16.62
N GLU A 389 -11.12 -0.61 -15.88
CA GLU A 389 -11.02 -0.87 -14.44
C GLU A 389 -10.20 -2.15 -14.15
N GLU A 390 -10.35 -3.19 -14.97
CA GLU A 390 -9.53 -4.41 -14.88
C GLU A 390 -8.04 -4.12 -15.16
N ALA A 391 -7.75 -3.29 -16.17
CA ALA A 391 -6.40 -2.82 -16.44
C ALA A 391 -5.86 -1.92 -15.30
N ALA A 392 -6.70 -1.07 -14.70
CA ALA A 392 -6.33 -0.29 -13.52
C ALA A 392 -6.00 -1.19 -12.33
N HIS A 393 -6.71 -2.31 -12.14
CA HIS A 393 -6.39 -3.28 -11.10
C HIS A 393 -5.02 -3.93 -11.28
N LEU A 394 -4.66 -4.33 -12.51
CA LEU A 394 -3.29 -4.77 -12.82
C LEU A 394 -2.28 -3.70 -12.37
N ARG A 395 -2.50 -2.43 -12.72
CA ARG A 395 -1.61 -1.33 -12.31
C ARG A 395 -1.57 -1.13 -10.79
N ARG A 396 -2.69 -1.29 -10.07
CA ARG A 396 -2.75 -1.20 -8.59
C ARG A 396 -1.91 -2.28 -7.89
N VAL A 397 -1.96 -3.52 -8.39
CA VAL A 397 -1.08 -4.60 -7.90
C VAL A 397 0.39 -4.21 -8.03
N GLY A 398 0.73 -3.64 -9.18
CA GLY A 398 2.07 -3.12 -9.41
C GLY A 398 2.50 -1.98 -8.52
N ALA A 399 1.59 -1.03 -8.31
CA ALA A 399 1.81 0.09 -7.41
C ALA A 399 2.07 -0.41 -5.97
N LEU A 400 1.37 -1.45 -5.51
CA LEU A 400 1.65 -2.09 -4.21
C LEU A 400 3.07 -2.70 -4.16
N THR A 401 3.50 -3.41 -5.21
CA THR A 401 4.86 -3.96 -5.29
C THR A 401 5.91 -2.86 -5.15
N GLU A 402 5.76 -1.76 -5.90
CA GLU A 402 6.68 -0.61 -5.84
C GLU A 402 6.61 0.14 -4.49
N ARG A 403 5.40 0.34 -3.96
CA ARG A 403 5.12 1.05 -2.70
C ARG A 403 5.84 0.44 -1.51
N PHE A 404 5.94 -0.89 -1.46
CA PHE A 404 6.56 -1.64 -0.37
C PHE A 404 7.91 -2.27 -0.75
N ALA A 405 8.49 -1.91 -1.89
CA ALA A 405 9.77 -2.43 -2.35
C ALA A 405 10.93 -2.15 -1.37
N TYR A 406 10.80 -1.16 -0.47
CA TYR A 406 11.79 -0.91 0.58
C TYR A 406 11.98 -2.10 1.54
N LEU A 407 11.01 -3.03 1.61
CA LEU A 407 11.14 -4.28 2.37
C LEU A 407 12.14 -5.26 1.74
N LEU A 408 12.62 -4.96 0.54
CA LEU A 408 13.70 -5.70 -0.13
C LEU A 408 15.09 -5.18 0.26
N ASP A 409 15.17 -4.15 1.10
CA ASP A 409 16.45 -3.61 1.56
C ASP A 409 17.29 -4.67 2.27
N GLY A 410 18.59 -4.71 1.95
CA GLY A 410 19.53 -5.68 2.52
C GLY A 410 19.37 -7.12 2.02
N VAL A 411 18.38 -7.44 1.17
CA VAL A 411 18.22 -8.77 0.59
C VAL A 411 19.19 -8.95 -0.58
N ASP A 412 20.03 -9.98 -0.54
CA ASP A 412 20.84 -10.38 -1.70
C ASP A 412 19.92 -11.02 -2.76
N PRO A 413 19.80 -10.45 -3.97
CA PRO A 413 18.93 -10.99 -5.01
C PRO A 413 19.24 -12.45 -5.40
N ALA A 414 20.47 -12.91 -5.21
CA ALA A 414 20.89 -14.26 -5.58
C ALA A 414 20.73 -15.30 -4.45
N GLU A 415 20.48 -14.87 -3.21
CA GLU A 415 20.38 -15.77 -2.06
C GLU A 415 19.17 -16.71 -2.18
N GLU A 416 19.40 -18.02 -2.04
CA GLU A 416 18.33 -19.01 -2.00
C GLU A 416 17.68 -19.05 -0.60
N ARG A 417 16.65 -18.23 -0.39
CA ARG A 417 15.92 -18.11 0.89
C ARG A 417 14.41 -18.42 0.80
N TYR A 418 13.85 -18.49 -0.41
CA TYR A 418 12.41 -18.55 -0.63
C TYR A 418 11.93 -19.92 -1.15
N PRO A 419 10.60 -20.17 -1.22
CA PRO A 419 10.06 -21.45 -1.65
C PRO A 419 10.63 -21.97 -2.97
N ALA A 420 10.62 -23.30 -3.11
CA ALA A 420 11.33 -24.03 -4.17
C ALA A 420 11.01 -23.58 -5.61
N PHE A 421 9.86 -22.96 -5.85
CA PHE A 421 9.44 -22.55 -7.19
C PHE A 421 10.06 -21.22 -7.68
N PHE A 422 10.63 -20.37 -6.80
CA PHE A 422 11.45 -19.23 -7.25
C PHE A 422 12.80 -19.10 -6.54
N LYS A 423 12.99 -19.71 -5.36
CA LYS A 423 14.24 -19.83 -4.60
C LYS A 423 14.89 -18.52 -4.12
N SER A 424 15.03 -17.51 -4.96
CA SER A 424 15.69 -16.22 -4.68
C SER A 424 14.86 -15.04 -5.17
N LEU A 425 15.18 -13.83 -4.72
CA LEU A 425 14.47 -12.62 -5.17
C LEU A 425 14.68 -12.37 -6.68
N ALA A 426 15.86 -12.65 -7.24
CA ALA A 426 16.09 -12.62 -8.68
C ALA A 426 15.21 -13.66 -9.42
N GLY A 427 15.07 -14.86 -8.86
CA GLY A 427 14.18 -15.89 -9.39
C GLY A 427 12.71 -15.47 -9.35
N LEU A 428 12.28 -14.70 -8.34
CA LEU A 428 10.94 -14.12 -8.28
C LEU A 428 10.72 -13.11 -9.42
N PHE A 429 11.68 -12.23 -9.67
CA PHE A 429 11.60 -11.26 -10.76
C PHE A 429 11.48 -11.94 -12.13
N ASP A 430 12.26 -12.98 -12.38
CA ASP A 430 12.19 -13.78 -13.59
C ASP A 430 10.85 -14.52 -13.70
N LEU A 431 10.38 -15.12 -12.61
CA LEU A 431 9.10 -15.83 -12.57
C LEU A 431 7.95 -14.90 -12.95
N LEU A 432 7.82 -13.74 -12.27
CA LEU A 432 6.70 -12.83 -12.46
C LEU A 432 6.70 -12.17 -13.83
N SER A 433 7.85 -11.70 -14.31
CA SER A 433 7.96 -11.07 -15.64
C SER A 433 7.63 -12.06 -16.76
N ASN A 434 8.15 -13.29 -16.69
CA ASN A 434 7.82 -14.34 -17.65
C ASN A 434 6.35 -14.77 -17.58
N HIS A 435 5.79 -14.84 -16.37
CA HIS A 435 4.39 -15.17 -16.16
C HIS A 435 3.44 -14.16 -16.83
N TYR A 436 3.66 -12.86 -16.62
CA TYR A 436 2.91 -11.82 -17.33
C TYR A 436 3.07 -11.92 -18.85
N ALA A 437 4.29 -12.11 -19.35
CA ALA A 437 4.55 -12.23 -20.79
C ALA A 437 3.84 -13.44 -21.42
N GLN A 438 3.83 -14.59 -20.72
CA GLN A 438 3.14 -15.80 -21.16
C GLN A 438 1.63 -15.59 -21.24
N HIS A 439 1.01 -15.03 -20.19
CA HIS A 439 -0.43 -14.77 -20.20
C HIS A 439 -0.83 -13.68 -21.20
N HIS A 440 0.03 -12.67 -21.43
CA HIS A 440 -0.17 -11.70 -22.50
C HIS A 440 -0.18 -12.35 -23.89
N ALA A 441 0.75 -13.28 -24.15
CA ALA A 441 0.76 -14.06 -25.39
C ALA A 441 -0.50 -14.94 -25.51
N ASN A 442 -0.94 -15.56 -24.42
CA ASN A 442 -2.17 -16.36 -24.39
C ASN A 442 -3.43 -15.52 -24.63
N VAL A 443 -3.47 -14.27 -24.18
CA VAL A 443 -4.56 -13.33 -24.49
C VAL A 443 -4.57 -13.01 -25.97
N LYS A 444 -3.42 -12.65 -26.56
CA LYS A 444 -3.34 -12.32 -27.99
C LYS A 444 -3.78 -13.45 -28.92
N LYS A 445 -3.45 -14.70 -28.59
CA LYS A 445 -3.91 -15.88 -29.36
C LYS A 445 -5.44 -16.01 -29.42
N LYS A 446 -6.17 -15.52 -28.41
CA LYS A 446 -7.64 -15.59 -28.39
C LYS A 446 -8.28 -14.73 -29.48
N PHE A 447 -7.61 -13.66 -29.90
CA PHE A 447 -8.12 -12.75 -30.94
C PHE A 447 -8.17 -13.43 -32.31
N GLU A 448 -7.48 -14.56 -32.47
CA GLU A 448 -7.45 -15.35 -33.69
C GLU A 448 -8.51 -16.48 -33.69
N LEU A 449 -9.28 -16.63 -32.60
CA LEU A 449 -10.29 -17.67 -32.50
C LEU A 449 -11.50 -17.37 -33.39
N PRO A 450 -12.11 -18.37 -34.06
CA PRO A 450 -13.28 -18.16 -34.91
C PRO A 450 -14.50 -17.59 -34.18
N ASP A 451 -14.60 -17.82 -32.86
CA ASP A 451 -15.68 -17.34 -32.01
C ASP A 451 -15.34 -16.04 -31.26
N TRP A 452 -14.24 -15.36 -31.59
CA TRP A 452 -13.85 -14.11 -30.92
C TRP A 452 -14.87 -12.99 -31.19
N PRO A 453 -15.37 -12.28 -30.15
CA PRO A 453 -16.37 -11.24 -30.34
C PRO A 453 -15.85 -10.07 -31.19
N GLY A 454 -16.59 -9.78 -32.27
CA GLY A 454 -16.27 -8.71 -33.23
C GLY A 454 -15.26 -9.09 -34.31
N ALA A 455 -14.88 -10.37 -34.43
CA ALA A 455 -14.05 -10.91 -35.51
C ALA A 455 -14.78 -11.05 -36.86
#